data_AF-M2SAZ5-F1
#
_entry.id   AF-M2SAZ5-F1
#
_cell.length_a   1.000
_cell.length_b   1.000
_cell.length_c   1.000
_cell.angle_alpha   90.00
_cell.angle_beta   90.00
_cell.angle_gamma   90.00
#
_symmetry.space_group_name_H-M   'P 1'
#
loop_
_entity.id
_entity.type
_entity.pdbx_description
1 polymer ?
#
loop_
_entity_poly.entity_id
_entity_poly.type
_entity_poly.pdbx_seq_one_letter_code
_entity_poly.pdbx_strand_id
1 'polypeptide(L)'
;MSDLLKVRFCQDIARGMEYLHENDILHRDLKTDNVLVYSKNPSDPITAKVTDFGTSRSFIESSSKIALQNIGTPVYMAPEISRKDQMTLKSDVYSFAICMLEIWLGRDPYNPMKFPDSESILRFVGAGKRLDISDDCPLKSIIEQSWQHKSSDRPTFKEIVNTLEAVLKKITDKSKSDSNNKNHSGTTKTDSQIKTSSNSNQNTINTNTSTSNTTSKTQLEESKESYVSDTDSTSSNIEL
;
A
#
# COMPACT_ATOMS: atom_id res chain seq x y z
N MET A 1 -1.02 8.49 8.32
CA MET A 1 0.20 7.73 7.95
C MET A 1 1.24 8.71 7.45
N SER A 2 2.49 8.64 7.91
CA SER A 2 3.55 9.54 7.43
C SER A 2 3.95 9.22 5.99
N ASP A 3 4.46 10.21 5.25
CA ASP A 3 4.95 10.03 3.88
C ASP A 3 6.04 8.96 3.80
N LEU A 4 6.93 8.95 4.80
CA LEU A 4 7.96 7.93 4.93
C LEU A 4 7.35 6.52 5.00
N LEU A 5 6.30 6.33 5.79
CA LEU A 5 5.65 5.03 5.95
C LEU A 5 4.90 4.60 4.68
N LYS A 6 4.23 5.55 3.99
CA LYS A 6 3.59 5.30 2.68
C LYS A 6 4.59 4.79 1.65
N VAL A 7 5.74 5.46 1.50
CA VAL A 7 6.79 5.05 0.55
C VAL A 7 7.42 3.71 0.94
N ARG A 8 7.58 3.44 2.25
CA ARG A 8 8.04 2.13 2.73
C ARG A 8 7.08 1.00 2.37
N PHE A 9 5.77 1.21 2.49
CA PHE A 9 4.78 0.21 2.06
C PHE A 9 4.87 -0.06 0.56
N CYS A 10 4.96 0.98 -0.27
CA CYS A 10 5.18 0.80 -1.70
C CYS A 10 6.46 0.00 -1.98
N GLN A 11 7.55 0.29 -1.26
CA GLN A 11 8.82 -0.44 -1.41
C GLN A 11 8.71 -1.92 -1.02
N ASP A 12 8.07 -2.23 0.09
CA ASP A 12 7.88 -3.61 0.56
C ASP A 12 7.04 -4.42 -0.43
N ILE A 13 5.94 -3.84 -0.94
CA ILE A 13 5.10 -4.45 -1.97
C ILE A 13 5.90 -4.67 -3.26
N ALA A 14 6.65 -3.65 -3.71
CA ALA A 14 7.43 -3.73 -4.94
C ALA A 14 8.50 -4.82 -4.87
N ARG A 15 9.17 -5.02 -3.73
CA ARG A 15 10.11 -6.12 -3.52
C ARG A 15 9.43 -7.49 -3.53
N GLY A 16 8.25 -7.60 -2.93
CA GLY A 16 7.46 -8.84 -2.99
C GLY A 16 7.10 -9.20 -4.44
N MET A 17 6.68 -8.21 -5.22
CA MET A 17 6.32 -8.39 -6.63
C MET A 17 7.54 -8.60 -7.55
N GLU A 18 8.68 -7.96 -7.26
CA GLU A 18 9.95 -8.23 -7.92
C GLU A 18 10.30 -9.71 -7.80
N TYR A 19 10.24 -10.26 -6.58
CA TYR A 19 10.49 -11.67 -6.35
C TYR A 19 9.56 -12.58 -7.15
N LEU A 20 8.25 -12.28 -7.20
CA LEU A 20 7.32 -13.08 -8.02
C LEU A 20 7.70 -13.03 -9.50
N HIS A 21 7.97 -11.84 -10.04
CA HIS A 21 8.26 -11.67 -11.46
C HIS A 21 9.61 -12.25 -11.88
N GLU A 22 10.61 -12.23 -11.00
CA GLU A 22 11.89 -12.92 -11.21
C GLU A 22 11.74 -14.45 -11.27
N ASN A 23 10.66 -14.99 -10.70
CA ASN A 23 10.29 -16.40 -10.77
C ASN A 23 9.18 -16.66 -11.80
N ASP A 24 8.94 -15.74 -12.71
CA ASP A 24 7.91 -15.83 -13.75
C ASP A 24 6.50 -16.07 -13.19
N ILE A 25 6.17 -15.54 -12.01
CA ILE A 25 4.85 -15.68 -11.37
C ILE A 25 4.04 -14.39 -11.56
N LEU A 26 2.85 -14.53 -12.15
CA LEU A 26 1.82 -13.50 -12.18
C LEU A 26 1.00 -13.50 -10.89
N HIS A 27 0.74 -12.34 -10.30
CA HIS A 27 -0.18 -12.21 -9.18
C HIS A 27 -1.65 -12.25 -9.63
N ARG A 28 -1.99 -11.43 -10.63
CA ARG A 28 -3.31 -11.30 -11.31
C ARG A 28 -4.43 -10.61 -10.53
N ASP A 29 -4.34 -10.46 -9.21
CA ASP A 29 -5.27 -9.63 -8.42
C ASP A 29 -4.54 -8.75 -7.40
N LEU A 30 -3.51 -8.03 -7.87
CA LEU A 30 -2.75 -7.13 -7.00
C LEU A 30 -3.59 -5.87 -6.71
N LYS A 31 -3.91 -5.65 -5.44
CA LYS A 31 -4.69 -4.52 -4.91
C LYS A 31 -4.32 -4.26 -3.46
N THR A 32 -4.71 -3.11 -2.91
CA THR A 32 -4.40 -2.75 -1.51
C THR A 32 -5.08 -3.68 -0.50
N ASP A 33 -6.27 -4.22 -0.80
CA ASP A 33 -6.94 -5.24 0.03
C ASP A 33 -6.11 -6.52 0.18
N ASN A 34 -5.28 -6.83 -0.82
CA ASN A 34 -4.38 -7.98 -0.86
C ASN A 34 -2.97 -7.62 -0.35
N VAL A 35 -2.86 -6.57 0.47
CA VAL A 35 -1.64 -6.18 1.18
C VAL A 35 -1.89 -6.15 2.68
N LEU A 36 -1.20 -7.04 3.40
CA LEU A 36 -1.27 -7.10 4.85
C LEU A 36 -0.19 -6.23 5.49
N VAL A 37 -0.56 -5.46 6.51
CA VAL A 37 0.36 -4.67 7.32
C VAL A 37 0.68 -5.44 8.59
N TYR A 38 1.96 -5.72 8.81
CA TYR A 38 2.44 -6.56 9.91
C TYR A 38 3.55 -5.85 10.70
N SER A 39 3.44 -5.92 12.03
CA SER A 39 4.56 -5.68 12.95
C SER A 39 4.54 -6.75 14.03
N LYS A 40 5.70 -7.34 14.32
CA LYS A 40 5.82 -8.45 15.27
C LYS A 40 5.67 -7.98 16.72
N ASN A 41 6.16 -6.78 17.03
CA ASN A 41 6.06 -6.14 18.34
C ASN A 41 5.87 -4.62 18.16
N PRO A 42 5.37 -3.88 19.17
CA PRO A 42 5.18 -2.42 19.06
C PRO A 42 6.44 -1.62 18.67
N SER A 43 7.63 -2.16 18.96
CA SER A 43 8.92 -1.54 18.64
C SER A 43 9.49 -1.97 17.28
N ASP A 44 8.95 -3.02 16.67
CA ASP A 44 9.46 -3.54 15.40
C ASP A 44 8.94 -2.69 14.23
N PRO A 45 9.73 -2.54 13.15
CA PRO A 45 9.28 -1.81 11.98
C PRO A 45 8.02 -2.42 11.39
N ILE A 46 7.05 -1.56 11.08
CA ILE A 46 5.86 -1.95 10.33
C ILE A 46 6.28 -2.32 8.90
N THR A 47 5.80 -3.45 8.41
CA THR A 47 6.08 -3.98 7.07
C THR A 47 4.79 -4.26 6.32
N ALA A 48 4.81 -4.11 4.99
CA ALA A 48 3.72 -4.54 4.12
C ALA A 48 4.06 -5.87 3.42
N LYS A 49 3.08 -6.75 3.24
CA LYS A 49 3.26 -8.05 2.59
C LYS A 49 2.11 -8.31 1.61
N VAL A 50 2.47 -8.71 0.39
CA VAL A 50 1.50 -9.17 -0.62
C VAL A 50 0.93 -10.52 -0.18
N THR A 51 -0.39 -10.68 -0.34
CA THR A 51 -1.14 -11.90 -0.01
C THR A 51 -2.09 -12.28 -1.15
N ASP A 52 -2.85 -13.34 -0.95
CA ASP A 52 -3.90 -13.83 -1.85
C ASP A 52 -3.37 -14.30 -3.21
N PHE A 53 -2.53 -15.34 -3.15
CA PHE A 53 -1.99 -16.01 -4.32
C PHE A 53 -2.96 -17.02 -4.95
N GLY A 54 -4.25 -17.03 -4.56
CA GLY A 54 -5.25 -17.97 -5.08
C GLY A 54 -5.42 -17.87 -6.59
N THR A 55 -5.26 -16.64 -7.10
CA THR A 55 -5.22 -16.37 -8.53
C THR A 55 -3.81 -16.40 -9.12
N SER A 56 -2.72 -16.61 -8.39
CA SER A 56 -1.38 -16.52 -9.00
C SER A 56 -1.07 -17.69 -9.94
N ARG A 57 -0.29 -17.47 -11.01
CA ARG A 57 0.07 -18.51 -12.00
C ARG A 57 1.47 -18.30 -12.58
N SER A 58 2.14 -19.40 -12.93
CA SER A 58 3.38 -19.35 -13.69
C SER A 58 3.12 -18.82 -15.11
N PHE A 59 3.91 -17.85 -15.54
CA PHE A 59 3.87 -17.23 -16.86
C PHE A 59 4.33 -18.23 -17.94
N ILE A 60 5.28 -19.11 -17.62
CA ILE A 60 5.78 -20.13 -18.56
C ILE A 60 4.69 -21.15 -18.92
N GLU A 61 3.85 -21.52 -17.94
CA GLU A 61 2.70 -22.41 -18.15
C GLU A 61 1.54 -21.72 -18.91
N SER A 62 1.55 -20.38 -18.98
CA SER A 62 0.46 -19.56 -19.53
C SER A 62 0.49 -19.30 -21.04
N SER A 63 1.41 -19.94 -21.77
CA SER A 63 1.52 -19.84 -23.25
C SER A 63 0.26 -20.32 -24.00
N SER A 64 -0.62 -21.03 -23.31
CA SER A 64 -1.98 -21.33 -23.77
C SER A 64 -2.94 -20.26 -23.27
N LYS A 65 -3.69 -19.63 -24.20
CA LYS A 65 -4.72 -18.59 -23.97
C LYS A 65 -5.42 -18.76 -22.61
N ILE A 66 -4.91 -18.12 -21.55
CA ILE A 66 -5.58 -18.17 -20.25
C ILE A 66 -6.93 -17.48 -20.44
N ALA A 67 -8.01 -18.18 -20.08
CA ALA A 67 -9.34 -17.60 -20.07
C ALA A 67 -9.34 -16.39 -19.13
N LEU A 68 -9.40 -15.19 -19.71
CA LEU A 68 -9.51 -13.88 -19.04
C LEU A 68 -10.85 -13.66 -18.32
N GLN A 69 -11.71 -14.68 -18.29
CA GLN A 69 -13.05 -14.52 -17.74
C GLN A 69 -12.98 -14.49 -16.20
N ASN A 70 -13.28 -13.31 -15.66
CA ASN A 70 -13.61 -13.05 -14.24
C ASN A 70 -12.44 -13.01 -13.24
N ILE A 71 -11.25 -12.57 -13.65
CA ILE A 71 -10.10 -12.41 -12.72
C ILE A 71 -9.71 -10.94 -12.62
N GLY A 72 -9.46 -10.49 -11.38
CA GLY A 72 -8.99 -9.14 -11.06
C GLY A 72 -10.12 -8.21 -10.61
N THR A 73 -9.72 -7.11 -9.97
CA THR A 73 -10.64 -6.06 -9.52
C THR A 73 -10.62 -4.90 -10.53
N PRO A 74 -11.76 -4.51 -11.18
CA PRO A 74 -11.77 -3.59 -12.32
C PRO A 74 -11.00 -2.28 -12.14
N VAL A 75 -11.02 -1.72 -10.92
CA VAL A 75 -10.31 -0.48 -10.55
C VAL A 75 -8.80 -0.58 -10.78
N TYR A 76 -8.23 -1.78 -10.63
CA TYR A 76 -6.80 -2.08 -10.72
C TYR A 76 -6.41 -2.72 -12.05
N MET A 77 -7.37 -2.97 -12.95
CA MET A 77 -7.11 -3.69 -14.20
C MET A 77 -6.36 -2.84 -15.21
N ALA A 78 -5.33 -3.43 -15.80
CA ALA A 78 -4.62 -2.86 -16.94
C ALA A 78 -5.54 -2.77 -18.18
N PRO A 79 -5.37 -1.77 -19.06
CA PRO A 79 -6.23 -1.56 -20.22
C PRO A 79 -6.29 -2.78 -21.16
N GLU A 80 -5.18 -3.51 -21.32
CA GLU A 80 -5.12 -4.72 -22.15
C GLU A 80 -6.01 -5.85 -21.63
N ILE A 81 -6.18 -5.99 -20.30
CA ILE A 81 -7.04 -7.03 -19.71
C ILE A 81 -8.50 -6.77 -20.07
N SER A 82 -8.94 -5.51 -20.01
CA SER A 82 -10.33 -5.14 -20.36
C SER A 82 -10.68 -5.43 -21.82
N ARG A 83 -9.69 -5.39 -22.73
CA ARG A 83 -9.85 -5.70 -24.15
C ARG A 83 -9.80 -7.19 -24.46
N LYS A 84 -9.68 -8.04 -23.44
CA LYS A 84 -9.43 -9.48 -23.57
C LYS A 84 -8.11 -9.79 -24.29
N ASP A 85 -7.13 -8.88 -24.20
CA ASP A 85 -5.75 -9.16 -24.60
C ASP A 85 -5.08 -10.05 -23.53
N GLN A 86 -3.93 -10.65 -23.87
CA GLN A 86 -3.22 -11.53 -22.94
C GLN A 86 -2.66 -10.76 -21.74
N MET A 87 -2.86 -11.31 -20.54
CA MET A 87 -2.23 -10.82 -19.32
C MET A 87 -0.73 -11.11 -19.36
N THR A 88 0.08 -10.10 -19.06
CA THR A 88 1.53 -10.18 -18.96
C THR A 88 2.00 -9.80 -17.56
N LEU A 89 3.28 -10.05 -17.22
CA LEU A 89 3.88 -9.57 -15.97
C LEU A 89 3.66 -8.05 -15.81
N LYS A 90 3.71 -7.29 -16.92
CA LYS A 90 3.48 -5.84 -16.94
C LYS A 90 2.05 -5.43 -16.56
N SER A 91 1.09 -6.36 -16.51
CA SER A 91 -0.26 -6.07 -16.02
C SER A 91 -0.26 -5.84 -14.51
N ASP A 92 0.47 -6.65 -13.74
CA ASP A 92 0.64 -6.44 -12.30
C ASP A 92 1.32 -5.09 -12.00
N VAL A 93 2.22 -4.63 -12.90
CA VAL A 93 2.86 -3.30 -12.78
C VAL A 93 1.82 -2.18 -12.87
N TYR A 94 0.82 -2.31 -13.74
CA TYR A 94 -0.28 -1.35 -13.81
C TYR A 94 -1.10 -1.36 -12.52
N SER A 95 -1.48 -2.55 -12.04
CA SER A 95 -2.23 -2.69 -10.78
C SER A 95 -1.46 -2.10 -9.59
N PHE A 96 -0.14 -2.26 -9.57
CA PHE A 96 0.73 -1.65 -8.57
C PHE A 96 0.76 -0.11 -8.66
N ALA A 97 0.67 0.48 -9.86
CA ALA A 97 0.56 1.93 -10.02
C ALA A 97 -0.68 2.50 -9.31
N ILE A 98 -1.81 1.80 -9.41
CA ILE A 98 -3.05 2.15 -8.71
C ILE A 98 -2.87 1.97 -7.19
N CYS A 99 -2.23 0.89 -6.73
CA CYS A 99 -1.89 0.70 -5.32
C CYS A 99 -1.03 1.83 -4.77
N MET A 100 0.02 2.24 -5.49
CA MET A 100 0.90 3.35 -5.09
C MET A 100 0.10 4.66 -4.95
N LEU A 101 -0.80 4.94 -5.88
CA LEU A 101 -1.65 6.13 -5.83
C LEU A 101 -2.61 6.07 -4.64
N GLU A 102 -3.26 4.95 -4.41
CA GLU A 102 -4.18 4.76 -3.28
C GLU A 102 -3.50 4.89 -1.92
N ILE A 103 -2.33 4.25 -1.75
CA ILE A 103 -1.50 4.38 -0.54
C ILE A 103 -1.09 5.84 -0.34
N TRP A 104 -0.73 6.54 -1.41
CA TRP A 104 -0.36 7.95 -1.34
C TRP A 104 -1.53 8.84 -0.91
N LEU A 105 -2.70 8.65 -1.52
CA LEU A 105 -3.92 9.41 -1.22
C LEU A 105 -4.53 9.05 0.13
N GLY A 106 -4.36 7.81 0.60
CA GLY A 106 -5.01 7.28 1.80
C GLY A 106 -6.52 7.10 1.64
N ARG A 107 -7.01 6.96 0.42
CA ARG A 107 -8.43 6.81 0.03
C ARG A 107 -8.52 6.27 -1.40
N ASP A 108 -9.72 5.82 -1.79
CA ASP A 108 -9.99 5.35 -3.15
C ASP A 108 -9.56 6.37 -4.22
N PRO A 109 -8.77 5.98 -5.24
CA PRO A 109 -8.30 6.89 -6.28
C PRO A 109 -9.42 7.43 -7.18
N TYR A 110 -10.45 6.61 -7.44
CA TYR A 110 -11.56 6.96 -8.32
C TYR A 110 -12.76 7.45 -7.50
N ASN A 111 -13.04 8.75 -7.58
CA ASN A 111 -14.18 9.36 -6.86
C ASN A 111 -15.53 8.78 -7.38
N PRO A 112 -16.37 8.19 -6.51
CA PRO A 112 -17.66 7.62 -6.89
C PRO A 112 -18.64 8.60 -7.58
N MET A 113 -18.54 9.90 -7.29
CA MET A 113 -19.36 10.92 -7.97
C MET A 113 -19.01 11.08 -9.46
N LYS A 114 -17.74 10.85 -9.82
CA LYS A 114 -17.25 10.93 -11.20
C LYS A 114 -17.24 9.56 -11.89
N PHE A 115 -17.07 8.51 -11.09
CA PHE A 115 -16.97 7.13 -11.52
C PHE A 115 -17.97 6.27 -10.71
N PRO A 116 -19.27 6.29 -11.08
CA PRO A 116 -20.33 5.65 -10.30
C PRO A 116 -20.25 4.11 -10.29
N ASP A 117 -19.56 3.54 -11.27
CA ASP A 117 -19.41 2.09 -11.43
C ASP A 117 -18.04 1.74 -12.04
N SER A 118 -17.68 0.47 -11.93
CA SER A 118 -16.43 -0.06 -12.50
C SER A 118 -16.32 0.14 -14.02
N GLU A 119 -17.43 0.08 -14.76
CA GLU A 119 -17.45 0.23 -16.21
C GLU A 119 -17.05 1.65 -16.65
N SER A 120 -17.43 2.66 -15.87
CA SER A 120 -17.02 4.05 -16.08
C SER A 120 -15.51 4.24 -15.95
N ILE A 121 -14.87 3.49 -15.04
CA ILE A 121 -13.41 3.48 -14.85
C ILE A 121 -12.74 2.78 -16.03
N LEU A 122 -13.21 1.58 -16.39
CA LEU A 122 -12.68 0.81 -17.52
C LEU A 122 -12.76 1.61 -18.83
N ARG A 123 -13.89 2.27 -19.09
CA ARG A 123 -14.06 3.15 -20.27
C ARG A 123 -13.09 4.33 -20.26
N PHE A 124 -12.88 4.97 -19.10
CA PHE A 124 -11.95 6.08 -18.95
C PHE A 124 -10.49 5.64 -19.22
N VAL A 125 -10.06 4.55 -18.60
CA VAL A 125 -8.71 3.97 -18.75
C VAL A 125 -8.49 3.45 -20.17
N GLY A 126 -9.50 2.78 -20.75
CA GLY A 126 -9.50 2.24 -22.10
C GLY A 126 -9.39 3.32 -23.18
N ALA A 127 -9.94 4.51 -22.93
CA ALA A 127 -9.74 5.70 -23.75
C ALA A 127 -8.35 6.35 -23.60
N GLY A 128 -7.42 5.71 -22.88
CA GLY A 128 -6.06 6.21 -22.66
C GLY A 128 -5.95 7.30 -21.59
N LYS A 129 -7.03 7.62 -20.88
CA LYS A 129 -7.02 8.67 -19.84
C LYS A 129 -6.49 8.13 -18.52
N ARG A 130 -5.94 9.02 -17.69
CA ARG A 130 -5.39 8.72 -16.35
C ARG A 130 -5.83 9.77 -15.34
N LEU A 131 -5.81 9.41 -14.06
CA LEU A 131 -6.05 10.36 -12.97
C LEU A 131 -4.91 11.39 -12.95
N ASP A 132 -5.24 12.62 -12.59
CA ASP A 132 -4.23 13.65 -12.35
C ASP A 132 -3.55 13.40 -10.99
N ILE A 133 -2.23 13.55 -10.96
CA ILE A 133 -1.44 13.39 -9.74
C ILE A 133 -0.80 14.74 -9.44
N SER A 134 -1.03 15.22 -8.22
CA SER A 134 -0.46 16.48 -7.75
C SER A 134 1.08 16.44 -7.77
N ASP A 135 1.71 17.58 -8.10
CA ASP A 135 3.16 17.70 -8.27
C ASP A 135 3.94 17.53 -6.95
N ASP A 136 3.27 17.67 -5.81
CA ASP A 136 3.84 17.41 -4.49
C ASP A 136 3.97 15.92 -4.16
N CYS A 137 3.34 15.04 -4.96
CA CYS A 137 3.48 13.59 -4.81
C CYS A 137 4.88 13.13 -5.27
N PRO A 138 5.73 12.64 -4.36
CA PRO A 138 7.07 12.16 -4.71
C PRO A 138 7.04 10.87 -5.53
N LEU A 139 5.89 10.20 -5.61
CA LEU A 139 5.67 8.99 -6.40
C LEU A 139 5.10 9.28 -7.81
N LYS A 140 4.77 10.55 -8.14
CA LYS A 140 4.11 10.91 -9.39
C LYS A 140 4.76 10.29 -10.62
N SER A 141 6.07 10.52 -10.79
CA SER A 141 6.80 10.05 -11.96
C SER A 141 6.81 8.52 -12.10
N ILE A 142 6.93 7.78 -11.00
CA ILE A 142 6.95 6.31 -11.08
C ILE A 142 5.55 5.73 -11.30
N ILE A 143 4.51 6.32 -10.70
CA ILE A 143 3.11 5.96 -10.98
C ILE A 143 2.81 6.21 -12.47
N GLU A 144 3.24 7.35 -13.00
CA GLU A 144 3.02 7.72 -14.39
C GLU A 144 3.69 6.78 -15.39
N GLN A 145 4.89 6.30 -15.07
CA GLN A 145 5.58 5.29 -15.87
C GLN A 145 4.94 3.90 -15.73
N SER A 146 4.47 3.53 -14.53
CA SER A 146 3.89 2.22 -14.27
C SER A 146 2.49 2.02 -14.87
N TRP A 147 1.71 3.08 -15.10
CA TRP A 147 0.35 2.95 -15.69
C TRP A 147 0.26 3.31 -17.19
N GLN A 148 1.38 3.25 -17.92
CA GLN A 148 1.39 3.51 -19.36
C GLN A 148 0.42 2.60 -20.12
N HIS A 149 -0.17 3.13 -21.19
CA HIS A 149 -1.20 2.40 -21.94
C HIS A 149 -0.62 1.14 -22.60
N LYS A 150 0.55 1.24 -23.20
CA LYS A 150 1.27 0.10 -23.76
C LYS A 150 2.06 -0.60 -22.65
N SER A 151 1.86 -1.90 -22.49
CA SER A 151 2.46 -2.69 -21.41
C SER A 151 4.00 -2.74 -21.47
N SER A 152 4.57 -2.72 -22.68
CA SER A 152 6.04 -2.71 -22.88
C SER A 152 6.73 -1.47 -22.35
N ASP A 153 6.01 -0.35 -22.24
CA ASP A 153 6.58 0.94 -21.87
C ASP A 153 6.59 1.13 -20.34
N ARG A 154 5.99 0.19 -19.61
CA ARG A 154 6.00 0.17 -18.15
C ARG A 154 7.34 -0.38 -17.65
N PRO A 155 7.89 0.13 -16.53
CA PRO A 155 9.09 -0.40 -15.92
C PRO A 155 8.89 -1.83 -15.37
N THR A 156 9.98 -2.51 -15.07
CA THR A 156 10.02 -3.75 -14.29
C THR A 156 9.90 -3.44 -12.79
N PHE A 157 9.51 -4.42 -11.97
CA PHE A 157 9.51 -4.22 -10.52
C PHE A 157 10.90 -3.89 -9.96
N LYS A 158 11.96 -4.42 -10.56
CA LYS A 158 13.34 -4.05 -10.24
C LYS A 158 13.64 -2.57 -10.42
N GLU A 159 13.25 -1.99 -11.57
CA GLU A 159 13.39 -0.55 -11.83
C GLU A 159 12.54 0.29 -10.88
N ILE A 160 11.34 -0.20 -10.54
CA ILE A 160 10.45 0.44 -9.56
C ILE A 160 11.09 0.43 -8.16
N VAL A 161 11.64 -0.70 -7.70
CA VAL A 161 12.32 -0.82 -6.40
C VAL A 161 13.48 0.17 -6.30
N ASN A 162 14.34 0.23 -7.32
CA ASN A 162 15.45 1.21 -7.37
C ASN A 162 14.95 2.66 -7.29
N THR A 163 13.85 2.97 -7.97
CA THR A 163 13.24 4.31 -7.94
C THR A 163 12.69 4.65 -6.56
N LEU A 164 11.98 3.70 -5.93
CA LEU A 164 11.41 3.87 -4.59
C LEU A 164 12.50 4.02 -3.52
N GLU A 165 13.63 3.32 -3.65
CA GLU A 165 14.81 3.50 -2.79
C GLU A 165 15.37 4.92 -2.87
N ALA A 166 15.49 5.46 -4.09
CA ALA A 166 15.94 6.83 -4.29
C ALA A 166 14.96 7.86 -3.69
N VAL A 167 13.65 7.64 -3.83
CA VAL A 167 12.62 8.49 -3.21
C VAL A 167 12.70 8.44 -1.69
N LEU A 168 12.81 7.23 -1.11
CA LEU A 168 12.89 7.03 0.33
C LEU A 168 14.12 7.72 0.94
N LYS A 169 15.27 7.65 0.25
CA LYS A 169 16.49 8.36 0.63
C LYS A 169 16.28 9.87 0.68
N LYS A 170 15.66 10.46 -0.36
CA LYS A 170 15.36 11.90 -0.42
C LYS A 170 14.45 12.36 0.73
N ILE A 171 13.39 11.60 1.05
CA ILE A 171 12.48 11.91 2.16
C ILE A 171 13.20 11.85 3.52
N THR A 172 14.05 10.84 3.70
CA THR A 172 14.83 10.66 4.93
C THR A 172 15.86 11.78 5.12
N ASP A 173 16.55 12.18 4.04
CA ASP A 173 17.56 13.24 4.09
C ASP A 173 16.92 14.60 4.41
N LYS A 174 15.76 14.92 3.83
CA LYS A 174 14.98 16.14 4.15
C LYS A 174 14.57 16.20 5.63
N SER A 175 14.16 15.06 6.19
CA SER A 175 13.76 14.97 7.60
C SER A 175 14.93 15.27 8.57
N LYS A 176 16.16 14.95 8.17
CA LYS A 176 17.39 15.25 8.96
C LYS A 176 17.80 16.72 8.87
N SER A 177 17.69 17.35 7.70
CA SER A 177 17.99 18.78 7.54
C SER A 177 17.03 19.67 8.32
N ASP A 178 15.74 19.32 8.36
CA ASP A 178 14.73 20.08 9.10
C ASP A 178 14.90 19.94 10.62
N SER A 179 15.44 18.82 11.10
CA SER A 179 15.73 18.58 12.52
C SER A 179 16.97 19.35 13.01
N ASN A 180 17.99 19.51 12.16
CA ASN A 180 19.20 20.28 12.50
C ASN A 180 18.98 21.80 12.52
N ASN A 181 18.03 22.32 11.72
CA ASN A 181 17.77 23.76 11.64
C ASN A 181 16.94 24.31 12.82
N LYS A 182 16.33 23.44 13.65
CA LYS A 182 15.62 23.84 14.87
C LYS A 182 16.54 24.08 16.08
N ASN A 183 17.82 23.73 15.99
CA ASN A 183 18.78 23.90 17.10
C ASN A 183 19.65 25.17 16.99
N HIS A 184 19.36 26.09 16.06
CA HIS A 184 20.19 27.31 15.86
C HIS A 184 19.43 28.66 15.93
N SER A 185 18.18 28.69 16.42
CA SER A 185 17.50 29.95 16.76
C SER A 185 17.39 30.12 18.27
N GLY A 186 18.47 30.56 18.91
CA GLY A 186 18.46 30.76 20.36
C GLY A 186 19.74 31.34 20.95
N THR A 187 20.34 32.37 20.34
CA THR A 187 21.25 33.27 21.08
C THR A 187 21.40 34.62 20.36
N THR A 188 20.52 35.58 20.66
CA THR A 188 20.89 37.00 20.58
C THR A 188 21.36 37.43 21.97
N LYS A 189 22.66 37.71 22.06
CA LYS A 189 23.29 38.34 23.22
C LYS A 189 22.83 39.79 23.32
N THR A 190 22.41 40.21 24.51
CA THR A 190 22.49 41.61 24.97
C THR A 190 22.97 41.59 26.41
N ASP A 191 24.22 42.02 26.62
CA ASP A 191 24.79 42.32 27.92
C ASP A 191 24.19 43.62 28.47
N SER A 192 23.81 43.65 29.75
CA SER A 192 24.44 44.52 30.79
C SER A 192 23.56 44.78 32.03
N GLN A 193 24.19 44.53 33.19
CA GLN A 193 24.12 45.25 34.47
C GLN A 193 22.99 44.99 35.51
N ILE A 194 23.34 44.13 36.47
CA ILE A 194 23.40 44.32 37.95
C ILE A 194 22.35 45.25 38.60
N LYS A 195 21.53 44.69 39.51
CA LYS A 195 21.47 45.13 40.92
C LYS A 195 20.75 44.14 41.84
N THR A 196 21.43 43.89 42.95
CA THR A 196 21.00 43.22 44.18
C THR A 196 19.77 43.86 44.81
N SER A 197 18.85 43.05 45.34
CA SER A 197 18.20 43.27 46.64
C SER A 197 17.41 42.03 47.08
N SER A 198 17.68 41.64 48.31
CA SER A 198 17.00 40.65 49.14
C SER A 198 15.51 40.96 49.29
N ASN A 199 14.64 39.95 49.28
CA ASN A 199 13.79 39.69 50.44
C ASN A 199 13.09 38.33 50.40
N SER A 200 12.77 37.90 51.61
CA SER A 200 12.29 36.62 52.11
C SER A 200 10.79 36.35 51.93
N ASN A 201 10.44 35.12 52.34
CA ASN A 201 9.10 34.57 52.70
C ASN A 201 8.33 33.92 51.55
N GLN A 202 7.57 32.83 51.74
CA GLN A 202 7.44 31.74 52.73
C GLN A 202 6.31 30.87 52.13
N ASN A 203 6.38 29.54 52.33
CA ASN A 203 5.26 28.59 52.37
C ASN A 203 4.34 28.48 51.11
N THR A 204 3.85 27.30 50.68
CA THR A 204 3.18 26.28 51.48
C THR A 204 3.05 24.98 50.68
N ILE A 205 3.01 23.89 51.44
CA ILE A 205 2.74 22.48 51.13
C ILE A 205 1.31 22.24 50.59
N ASN A 206 1.15 21.23 49.71
CA ASN A 206 0.10 20.18 49.71
C ASN A 206 0.33 19.30 48.46
N THR A 207 0.79 18.04 48.48
CA THR A 207 0.23 16.77 49.01
C THR A 207 -1.25 16.51 48.71
N ASN A 208 -1.50 15.55 47.80
CA ASN A 208 -2.28 14.30 47.99
C ASN A 208 -2.56 13.71 46.58
N THR A 209 -1.95 12.60 46.18
CA THR A 209 -2.29 11.17 46.44
C THR A 209 -3.68 10.73 46.00
N SER A 210 -3.65 9.55 45.35
CA SER A 210 -4.62 8.44 45.42
C SER A 210 -5.41 8.14 44.13
N THR A 211 -5.06 7.06 43.41
CA THR A 211 -5.68 5.69 43.44
C THR A 211 -7.12 5.67 42.89
N SER A 212 -7.63 4.74 42.07
CA SER A 212 -7.28 3.35 41.74
C SER A 212 -8.06 2.89 40.49
N ASN A 213 -7.56 1.82 39.85
CA ASN A 213 -8.26 0.63 39.34
C ASN A 213 -9.65 0.75 38.69
N THR A 214 -9.81 0.16 37.49
CA THR A 214 -10.46 -1.17 37.38
C THR A 214 -10.30 -1.82 36.01
N THR A 215 -9.86 -3.07 36.08
CA THR A 215 -9.86 -4.14 35.08
C THR A 215 -11.28 -4.64 34.83
N SER A 216 -11.59 -5.06 33.59
CA SER A 216 -12.52 -6.18 33.33
C SER A 216 -12.20 -6.86 32.01
N LYS A 217 -11.78 -8.13 32.12
CA LYS A 217 -11.74 -9.17 31.08
C LYS A 217 -13.11 -9.85 31.02
N THR A 218 -13.54 -10.32 29.84
CA THR A 218 -13.96 -11.72 29.50
C THR A 218 -14.51 -11.73 28.05
N GLN A 219 -13.93 -12.51 27.12
CA GLN A 219 -14.23 -13.91 26.72
C GLN A 219 -15.57 -14.04 25.95
N LEU A 220 -15.55 -14.37 24.65
CA LEU A 220 -15.41 -15.68 23.98
C LEU A 220 -16.79 -16.33 23.78
N GLU A 221 -17.21 -16.55 22.53
CA GLU A 221 -17.90 -17.79 22.14
C GLU A 221 -17.80 -18.04 20.64
N GLU A 222 -17.30 -19.23 20.31
CA GLU A 222 -17.31 -19.88 19.01
C GLU A 222 -18.70 -20.48 18.74
N SER A 223 -19.11 -20.56 17.48
CA SER A 223 -20.01 -21.63 17.02
C SER A 223 -19.49 -22.17 15.69
N LYS A 224 -19.07 -23.44 15.75
CA LYS A 224 -18.94 -24.34 14.60
C LYS A 224 -20.32 -24.92 14.32
N GLU A 225 -20.68 -25.04 13.05
CA GLU A 225 -21.57 -26.13 12.64
C GLU A 225 -21.19 -26.62 11.24
N SER A 226 -21.16 -27.94 11.17
CA SER A 226 -20.79 -28.83 10.08
C SER A 226 -22.02 -29.36 9.37
N TYR A 227 -21.98 -29.52 8.05
CA TYR A 227 -22.85 -30.44 7.30
C TYR A 227 -22.03 -31.02 6.14
N VAL A 228 -21.47 -32.22 6.30
CA VAL A 228 -22.00 -33.53 5.84
C VAL A 228 -22.12 -33.62 4.32
N SER A 229 -21.27 -34.51 3.81
CA SER A 229 -21.22 -35.10 2.48
C SER A 229 -22.41 -36.01 2.21
N ASP A 230 -23.02 -35.86 1.03
CA ASP A 230 -23.76 -36.95 0.40
C ASP A 230 -23.05 -37.36 -0.89
N THR A 231 -22.58 -38.61 -0.85
CA THR A 231 -22.31 -39.45 -1.99
C THR A 231 -23.64 -39.79 -2.67
N ASP A 232 -23.73 -39.67 -3.99
CA ASP A 232 -24.49 -40.69 -4.71
C ASP A 232 -23.94 -40.98 -6.10
N SER A 233 -23.76 -42.27 -6.31
CA SER A 233 -23.29 -42.92 -7.52
C SER A 233 -24.49 -43.28 -8.38
N THR A 234 -24.48 -42.94 -9.66
CA THR A 234 -25.18 -43.74 -10.68
C THR A 234 -24.35 -43.81 -11.96
N SER A 235 -23.95 -45.05 -12.26
CA SER A 235 -23.39 -45.51 -13.53
C SER A 235 -24.46 -45.59 -14.62
N SER A 236 -23.99 -45.85 -15.85
CA SER A 236 -24.70 -46.27 -17.09
C SER A 236 -25.24 -45.14 -17.97
N ASN A 237 -25.07 -45.08 -19.28
CA ASN A 237 -24.51 -46.00 -20.30
C ASN A 237 -24.26 -45.20 -21.61
N ILE A 238 -23.22 -45.58 -22.36
CA ILE A 238 -23.18 -45.92 -23.81
C ILE A 238 -23.98 -45.03 -24.80
N GLU A 239 -23.33 -44.45 -25.82
CA GLU A 239 -23.31 -44.97 -27.22
C GLU A 239 -22.63 -43.99 -28.21
N LEU A 240 -21.72 -44.55 -29.04
CA LEU A 240 -21.11 -44.08 -30.31
C LEU A 240 -20.24 -42.80 -30.36
#